data_AF-A0AAV9Q3R4-F1
#
_entry.id   AF-A0AAV9Q3R4-F1
#
_cell.length_a   1.000
_cell.length_b   1.000
_cell.length_c   1.000
_cell.angle_alpha   90.00
_cell.angle_beta   90.00
_cell.angle_gamma   90.00
#
_symmetry.space_group_name_H-M   'P 1'
#
loop_
_entity.id
_entity.type
_entity.pdbx_description
1 polymer ?
#
loop_
_entity_poly.entity_id
_entity_poly.type
_entity_poly.pdbx_seq_one_letter_code
_entity_poly.pdbx_strand_id
1 'polypeptide(L)'
;MASSQKAARVGEETRVDKVNAELVTLTYGTIVAQLCTDYEYDYAQVNQQLDKMGYNIGMRLIEDFLAKSNTGRCGNFRDTAEMISKAGFTNAFLHLPG
;
A
#
# COMPACT_ATOMS: atom_id res chain seq x y z
N MET A 1 -8.25 27.36 -8.45
CA MET A 1 -8.71 26.02 -8.86
C MET A 1 -7.73 25.36 -9.83
N ALA A 2 -6.43 25.23 -9.46
CA ALA A 2 -5.39 24.73 -10.37
C ALA A 2 -4.58 23.54 -9.80
N SER A 3 -4.70 23.24 -8.49
CA SER A 3 -3.98 22.10 -7.88
C SER A 3 -4.67 20.76 -8.10
N SER A 4 -6.00 20.74 -8.25
CA SER A 4 -6.79 19.51 -8.32
C SER A 4 -6.60 18.70 -9.61
N GLN A 5 -6.07 19.32 -10.67
CA GLN A 5 -5.94 18.69 -11.99
C GLN A 5 -4.62 17.92 -12.15
N LYS A 6 -3.61 18.16 -11.30
CA LYS A 6 -2.30 17.51 -11.40
C LYS A 6 -2.28 16.13 -10.75
N ALA A 7 -3.11 15.90 -9.73
CA ALA A 7 -3.22 14.60 -9.05
C ALA A 7 -3.97 13.55 -9.88
N ALA A 8 -4.91 13.97 -10.75
CA ALA A 8 -5.75 13.06 -11.52
C ALA A 8 -5.02 12.37 -12.69
N ARG A 9 -3.94 12.95 -13.22
CA ARG A 9 -3.18 12.39 -14.36
C ARG A 9 -2.07 11.41 -13.96
N VAL A 10 -1.85 11.24 -12.66
CA VAL A 10 -0.78 10.37 -12.14
C VAL A 10 -1.17 8.88 -12.18
N GLY A 11 -2.46 8.56 -12.36
CA GLY A 11 -2.96 7.19 -12.30
C GLY A 11 -3.03 6.40 -13.63
N GLU A 12 -2.80 7.02 -14.80
CA GLU A 12 -3.21 6.41 -16.08
C GLU A 12 -2.11 5.63 -16.82
N GLU A 13 -0.82 5.84 -16.52
CA GLU A 13 0.29 5.20 -17.26
C GLU A 13 1.11 4.19 -16.46
N THR A 14 0.58 3.69 -15.35
CA THR A 14 1.21 2.55 -14.67
C THR A 14 0.44 1.29 -15.04
N ARG A 15 0.85 0.59 -16.10
CA ARG A 15 0.44 -0.81 -16.34
C ARG A 15 1.03 -1.67 -15.22
N VAL A 16 0.38 -1.65 -14.05
CA VAL A 16 0.54 -2.70 -13.05
C VAL A 16 -0.28 -3.88 -13.56
N ASP A 17 0.36 -5.04 -13.72
CA ASP A 17 -0.38 -6.27 -14.03
C ASP A 17 -1.41 -6.49 -12.92
N LYS A 18 -2.69 -6.33 -13.29
CA LYS A 18 -3.79 -6.41 -12.34
C LYS A 18 -3.93 -7.86 -11.89
N VAL A 19 -3.67 -8.09 -10.61
CA VAL A 19 -3.89 -9.38 -9.96
C VAL A 19 -5.27 -9.36 -9.27
N ASN A 20 -5.98 -10.49 -9.25
CA ASN A 20 -7.27 -10.59 -8.56
C ASN A 20 -7.10 -10.29 -7.06
N ALA A 21 -7.93 -9.40 -6.52
CA ALA A 21 -7.94 -9.03 -5.11
C ALA A 21 -8.17 -10.24 -4.18
N GLU A 22 -8.89 -11.27 -4.65
CA GLU A 22 -9.08 -12.51 -3.90
C GLU A 22 -7.78 -13.27 -3.69
N LEU A 23 -6.85 -13.23 -4.66
CA LEU A 23 -5.56 -13.90 -4.53
C LEU A 23 -4.73 -13.28 -3.41
N VAL A 24 -4.72 -11.94 -3.32
CA VAL A 24 -4.04 -11.22 -2.24
C VAL A 24 -4.71 -11.51 -0.90
N THR A 25 -6.04 -11.51 -0.87
CA THR A 25 -6.83 -11.79 0.34
C THR A 25 -6.56 -13.20 0.88
N LEU A 26 -6.60 -14.21 0.02
CA LEU A 26 -6.31 -15.59 0.39
C LEU A 26 -4.86 -15.76 0.85
N THR A 27 -3.91 -15.15 0.14
CA THR A 27 -2.48 -15.20 0.51
C THR A 27 -2.20 -14.51 1.85
N TYR A 28 -2.83 -13.36 2.10
CA TYR A 28 -2.69 -12.69 3.39
C TYR A 28 -3.34 -13.53 4.51
N GLY A 29 -4.51 -14.12 4.24
CA GLY A 29 -5.19 -15.03 5.17
C GLY A 29 -4.34 -16.25 5.55
N THR A 30 -3.65 -16.87 4.59
CA THR A 30 -2.74 -18.00 4.89
C THR A 30 -1.53 -17.56 5.72
N ILE A 31 -0.94 -16.40 5.42
CA ILE A 31 0.17 -15.84 6.21
C ILE A 31 -0.27 -15.59 7.65
N VAL A 32 -1.42 -14.94 7.86
CA VAL A 32 -1.94 -14.66 9.21
C VAL A 32 -2.24 -15.97 9.95
N ALA A 33 -2.89 -16.94 9.30
CA ALA A 33 -3.18 -18.24 9.91
C ALA A 33 -1.90 -18.98 10.33
N GLN A 34 -0.86 -18.92 9.49
CA GLN A 34 0.45 -19.50 9.80
C GLN A 34 1.09 -18.81 11.00
N LEU A 35 1.13 -17.48 11.03
CA LEU A 35 1.69 -16.72 12.16
C LEU A 35 0.94 -16.99 13.47
N CYS A 36 -0.39 -17.06 13.44
CA CYS A 36 -1.18 -17.43 14.61
C CYS A 36 -0.77 -18.80 15.15
N THR A 37 -0.44 -19.75 14.28
CA THR A 37 0.01 -21.09 14.69
C THR A 37 1.43 -21.04 15.26
N ASP A 38 2.34 -20.34 14.58
CA ASP A 38 3.77 -20.25 14.95
C ASP A 38 4.00 -19.52 16.29
N TYR A 39 3.11 -18.58 16.63
CA TYR A 39 3.14 -17.81 17.89
C TYR A 39 2.15 -18.32 18.93
N GLU A 40 1.65 -19.56 18.81
CA GLU A 40 0.75 -20.18 19.80
C GLU A 40 -0.51 -19.34 20.11
N TYR A 41 -1.04 -18.65 19.10
CA TYR A 41 -2.17 -17.72 19.20
C TYR A 41 -1.94 -16.50 20.10
N ASP A 42 -0.68 -16.13 20.38
CA ASP A 42 -0.33 -14.85 20.98
C ASP A 42 -0.48 -13.71 19.96
N TYR A 43 -1.66 -13.09 19.97
CA TYR A 43 -2.00 -12.01 19.06
C TYR A 43 -1.12 -10.77 19.21
N ALA A 44 -0.48 -10.53 20.37
CA ALA A 44 0.42 -9.40 20.53
C ALA A 44 1.70 -9.59 19.71
N GLN A 45 2.29 -10.78 19.77
CA GLN A 45 3.47 -11.13 18.97
C GLN A 45 3.13 -11.25 17.49
N VAL A 46 1.97 -11.81 17.13
CA VAL A 46 1.50 -11.87 15.74
C VAL A 46 1.37 -10.46 15.15
N ASN A 47 0.74 -9.52 15.87
CA ASN A 47 0.60 -8.14 15.41
C ASN A 47 1.95 -7.44 15.25
N GLN A 48 2.89 -7.67 16.18
CA GLN A 48 4.25 -7.11 16.06
C GLN A 48 4.97 -7.63 14.82
N GLN A 49 4.82 -8.92 14.51
CA GLN A 49 5.43 -9.51 13.33
C GLN A 49 4.76 -9.03 12.03
N LEU A 50 3.42 -8.90 12.01
CA LEU A 50 2.68 -8.32 10.88
C LEU A 50 3.12 -6.87 10.60
N ASP A 51 3.28 -6.05 11.64
CA ASP A 51 3.77 -4.67 11.51
C ASP A 51 5.18 -4.62 10.92
N LYS A 52 6.09 -5.46 11.42
CA LYS A 52 7.45 -5.58 10.89
C LYS A 52 7.48 -6.01 9.43
N MET A 53 6.63 -6.97 9.04
CA MET A 53 6.52 -7.37 7.64
C MET A 53 5.96 -6.23 6.77
N GLY A 54 4.90 -5.55 7.23
CA GLY A 54 4.31 -4.40 6.55
C GLY A 54 5.29 -3.26 6.33
N TYR A 55 6.11 -2.94 7.33
CA TYR A 55 7.16 -1.93 7.23
C TYR A 55 8.20 -2.28 6.14
N ASN A 56 8.69 -3.52 6.14
CA ASN A 56 9.68 -3.98 5.16
C ASN A 56 9.11 -4.03 3.74
N ILE A 57 7.84 -4.42 3.58
CA ILE A 57 7.13 -4.38 2.30
C ILE A 57 6.98 -2.93 1.84
N GLY A 58 6.50 -2.03 2.71
CA GLY A 58 6.33 -0.61 2.40
C GLY A 58 7.63 0.07 1.96
N MET A 59 8.74 -0.24 2.62
CA MET A 59 10.08 0.23 2.25
C MET A 59 10.54 -0.20 0.85
N ARG A 60 10.07 -1.34 0.35
CA ARG A 60 10.34 -1.79 -1.03
C ARG A 60 9.36 -1.18 -2.02
N LEU A 61 8.10 -1.04 -1.64
CA LEU A 61 7.05 -0.49 -2.49
C LEU A 61 7.19 1.02 -2.73
N ILE A 62 7.78 1.76 -1.78
CA ILE A 62 7.90 3.22 -1.89
C ILE A 62 8.78 3.65 -3.06
N GLU A 63 9.83 2.90 -3.38
CA GLU A 63 10.72 3.19 -4.50
C GLU A 63 9.96 3.11 -5.83
N ASP A 64 9.23 2.01 -6.02
CA ASP A 64 8.35 1.80 -7.17
C ASP A 64 7.23 2.85 -7.24
N PHE A 65 6.61 3.16 -6.11
CA PHE A 65 5.54 4.16 -6.03
C PHE A 65 6.02 5.55 -6.44
N LEU A 66 7.20 5.98 -5.96
CA LEU A 66 7.78 7.28 -6.32
C LEU A 66 8.17 7.33 -7.80
N ALA A 67 8.73 6.25 -8.34
CA ALA A 67 9.09 6.16 -9.76
C ALA A 67 7.87 6.27 -10.68
N LYS A 68 6.74 5.66 -10.28
CA LYS A 68 5.51 5.58 -11.10
C LYS A 68 4.59 6.79 -10.91
N SER A 69 4.58 7.40 -9.73
CA SER A 69 3.66 8.51 -9.40
C SER A 69 4.09 9.87 -9.96
N ASN A 70 5.28 10.00 -10.55
CA ASN A 70 5.86 11.25 -11.06
C ASN A 70 5.69 12.45 -10.10
N THR A 71 5.61 12.16 -8.80
CA THR A 71 5.34 13.15 -7.76
C THR A 71 6.66 13.48 -7.07
N GLY A 72 6.94 14.77 -6.88
CA GLY A 72 8.13 15.23 -6.15
C GLY A 72 8.11 14.78 -4.67
N ARG A 73 9.22 14.99 -3.95
CA ARG A 73 9.26 14.75 -2.49
C ARG A 73 8.09 15.47 -1.81
N CYS A 74 7.33 14.75 -0.98
CA CYS A 74 6.30 15.35 -0.14
C CYS A 74 6.93 16.39 0.79
N GLY A 75 6.43 17.63 0.77
CA GLY A 75 7.03 18.74 1.53
C GLY A 75 6.59 18.79 2.99
N ASN A 76 5.46 18.17 3.33
CA ASN A 76 4.89 18.13 4.67
C ASN A 76 4.03 16.86 4.87
N PHE A 77 3.68 16.56 6.12
CA PHE A 77 2.91 15.35 6.47
C PHE A 77 1.49 15.32 5.86
N ARG A 78 0.87 16.49 5.65
CA ARG A 78 -0.46 16.57 5.01
C ARG A 78 -0.37 16.11 3.55
N ASP A 79 0.65 16.55 2.82
CA ASP A 79 0.87 16.13 1.44
C ASP A 79 1.11 14.62 1.36
N THR A 80 1.87 14.07 2.31
CA THR A 80 2.09 12.62 2.43
C THR A 80 0.78 11.86 2.65
N ALA A 81 -0.08 12.33 3.56
CA ALA A 81 -1.37 11.72 3.83
C ALA A 81 -2.32 11.78 2.62
N GLU A 82 -2.32 12.90 1.89
CA GLU A 82 -3.10 13.05 0.66
C GLU A 82 -2.58 12.11 -0.45
N MET A 83 -1.27 11.96 -0.56
CA MET A 83 -0.65 11.04 -1.52
C MET A 83 -0.98 9.57 -1.22
N ILE A 84 -0.89 9.17 0.05
CA ILE A 84 -1.20 7.79 0.48
C ILE A 84 -2.67 7.47 0.22
N SER A 85 -3.59 8.37 0.58
CA SER A 85 -5.02 8.14 0.42
C SER A 85 -5.45 8.09 -1.05
N LYS A 86 -5.03 9.06 -1.88
CA LYS A 86 -5.52 9.18 -3.26
C LYS A 86 -4.76 8.34 -4.29
N ALA A 87 -3.48 8.07 -4.06
CA ALA A 87 -2.65 7.35 -5.03
C ALA A 87 -2.21 5.98 -4.50
N GLY A 88 -1.87 5.86 -3.22
CA GLY A 88 -1.45 4.59 -2.61
C GLY A 88 -2.57 3.55 -2.54
N PHE A 89 -3.59 3.81 -1.72
CA PHE A 89 -4.65 2.82 -1.46
C PHE A 89 -5.63 2.67 -2.63
N THR A 90 -5.98 3.77 -3.30
CA THR A 90 -7.01 3.79 -4.35
C THR A 90 -6.50 3.37 -5.73
N ASN A 91 -5.25 3.66 -6.08
CA ASN A 91 -4.77 3.48 -7.47
C ASN A 91 -3.56 2.54 -7.60
N ALA A 92 -2.73 2.37 -6.57
CA ALA A 92 -1.49 1.61 -6.69
C ALA A 92 -1.57 0.19 -6.11
N PHE A 93 -2.18 0.01 -4.93
CA PHE A 93 -2.00 -1.25 -4.17
C PHE A 93 -3.28 -2.07 -3.95
N LEU A 94 -4.35 -1.49 -3.40
CA LEU A 94 -5.56 -2.24 -3.04
C LEU A 94 -6.80 -1.90 -3.87
N HIS A 95 -6.75 -0.85 -4.69
CA HIS A 95 -7.89 -0.38 -5.49
C HIS A 95 -9.17 -0.19 -4.65
N LEU A 96 -9.03 0.36 -3.44
CA LEU A 96 -10.17 0.62 -2.56
C LEU A 96 -11.04 1.76 -3.12
N PRO A 97 -12.38 1.63 -3.10
CA PRO A 97 -13.27 2.74 -3.46
C PRO A 97 -13.03 3.92 -2.49
N GLY A 98 -12.70 5.08 -3.05
CA GLY A 98 -12.45 6.33 -2.31
C GLY A 98 -13.72 7.09 -1.96
#